data_AF-A0A183F6F5-F1
#
_entry.id   AF-A0A183F6F5-F1
#
_cell.length_a   1.000
_cell.length_b   1.000
_cell.length_c   1.000
_cell.angle_alpha   90.00
_cell.angle_beta   90.00
_cell.angle_gamma   90.00
#
_symmetry.space_group_name_H-M   'P 1'
#
loop_
_entity.id
_entity.type
_entity.pdbx_description
1 polymer ?
#
loop_
_entity_poly.entity_id
_entity_poly.type
_entity_poly.pdbx_seq_one_letter_code
_entity_poly.pdbx_strand_id
1 'polypeptide(L)'
;LEEYSLPMSLQEVSLLNRLVATTNPASREDSSLELEAIAAVHELSFAVASISVSEMLPRTSELIFVNVTTVEEQPYCLELTHKGWRITSLRSDCMIGDFTRLELFTRYYDSLYSLMDTISPGYRERFSEKLALRLKMLEVRNKSGLTYVYLQCSRRRLRLAVACTPSQGSLSVSVLDKMLSIPL
;
A
#
# COMPACT_ATOMS: atom_id res chain seq x y z
N LEU A 1 -29.51 -4.44 3.15
CA LEU A 1 -28.41 -4.45 4.13
C LEU A 1 -27.17 -4.88 3.37
N GLU A 2 -26.56 -3.95 2.62
CA GLU A 2 -25.24 -4.20 2.05
C GLU A 2 -24.25 -4.15 3.21
N GLU A 3 -23.72 -5.31 3.60
CA GLU A 3 -22.55 -5.36 4.46
C GLU A 3 -21.45 -4.57 3.78
N TYR A 4 -21.07 -3.44 4.37
CA TYR A 4 -19.78 -2.78 4.11
C TYR A 4 -18.68 -3.75 4.54
N SER A 5 -18.43 -4.78 3.74
CA SER A 5 -17.27 -5.63 3.87
C SER A 5 -16.06 -4.75 3.67
N LEU A 6 -15.27 -4.56 4.71
CA LEU A 6 -13.99 -3.86 4.60
C LEU A 6 -13.18 -4.55 3.49
N PRO A 7 -12.53 -3.79 2.60
CA PRO A 7 -11.69 -4.39 1.57
C PRO A 7 -10.65 -5.29 2.26
N MET A 8 -10.57 -6.54 1.80
CA MET A 8 -9.67 -7.55 2.33
C MET A 8 -8.24 -7.03 2.33
N SER A 9 -7.50 -7.26 3.41
CA SER A 9 -6.11 -6.80 3.51
C SER A 9 -5.21 -7.56 2.53
N LEU A 10 -4.11 -6.94 2.11
CA LEU A 10 -3.12 -7.55 1.24
C LEU A 10 -2.64 -8.90 1.81
N GLN A 11 -2.42 -8.98 3.12
CA GLN A 11 -1.99 -10.23 3.77
C GLN A 11 -3.03 -11.33 3.63
N GLU A 12 -4.31 -11.02 3.84
CA GLU A 12 -5.40 -11.98 3.69
C GLU A 12 -5.54 -12.45 2.23
N VAL A 13 -5.50 -11.52 1.27
CA VAL A 13 -5.56 -11.87 -0.16
C VAL A 13 -4.37 -12.74 -0.56
N SER A 14 -3.14 -12.35 -0.20
CA SER A 14 -1.93 -13.13 -0.47
C SER A 14 -2.02 -14.55 0.10
N LEU A 15 -2.53 -14.71 1.33
CA LEU A 15 -2.70 -16.02 1.96
C LEU A 15 -3.72 -16.88 1.23
N LEU A 16 -4.89 -16.32 0.89
CA LEU A 16 -5.90 -17.04 0.11
C LEU A 16 -5.35 -17.51 -1.24
N ASN A 17 -4.60 -16.64 -1.94
CA ASN A 17 -4.01 -16.97 -3.24
C ASN A 17 -3.05 -18.15 -3.15
N ARG A 18 -2.26 -18.21 -2.07
CA ARG A 18 -1.29 -19.27 -1.81
C ARG A 18 -1.98 -20.58 -1.42
N LEU A 19 -3.07 -20.51 -0.65
CA LEU A 19 -3.87 -21.69 -0.28
C LEU A 19 -4.61 -22.27 -1.49
N VAL A 20 -5.30 -21.43 -2.26
CA VAL A 20 -6.09 -21.86 -3.43
C VAL A 20 -5.20 -22.46 -4.52
N ALA A 21 -3.96 -21.96 -4.68
CA ALA A 21 -3.00 -22.56 -5.61
C ALA A 21 -2.70 -24.05 -5.32
N THR A 22 -2.96 -24.54 -4.10
CA THR A 22 -2.79 -25.95 -3.74
C THR A 22 -4.04 -26.82 -3.97
N THR A 23 -5.22 -26.20 -4.15
CA THR A 23 -6.51 -26.89 -4.24
C THR A 23 -7.29 -26.47 -5.49
N ASN A 24 -7.25 -27.29 -6.53
CA ASN A 24 -8.04 -27.24 -7.77
C ASN A 24 -8.00 -25.94 -8.62
N PRO A 25 -7.52 -25.99 -9.88
CA PRO A 25 -7.37 -24.81 -10.75
C PRO A 25 -8.66 -24.27 -11.40
N ALA A 26 -9.84 -24.84 -11.11
CA ALA A 26 -11.05 -24.67 -11.92
C ALA A 26 -12.06 -23.62 -11.41
N SER A 27 -11.90 -23.05 -10.22
CA SER A 27 -12.85 -22.07 -9.64
C SER A 27 -12.26 -20.66 -9.56
N ARG A 28 -11.59 -20.22 -10.62
CA ARG A 28 -10.94 -18.90 -10.70
C ARG A 28 -11.95 -17.84 -11.16
N GLU A 29 -12.84 -17.43 -10.28
CA GLU A 29 -13.51 -16.12 -10.37
C GLU A 29 -12.43 -15.04 -10.21
N ASP A 30 -12.48 -13.97 -11.02
CA ASP A 30 -11.55 -12.82 -11.12
C ASP A 30 -10.16 -13.04 -10.50
N SER A 31 -9.17 -13.33 -11.35
CA SER A 31 -7.86 -13.89 -10.98
C SER A 31 -7.31 -13.31 -9.69
N SER A 32 -7.18 -14.14 -8.65
CA SER A 32 -6.86 -13.70 -7.29
C SER A 32 -5.58 -12.85 -7.20
N LEU A 33 -4.65 -13.05 -8.13
CA LEU A 33 -3.44 -12.24 -8.24
C LEU A 33 -3.75 -10.77 -8.58
N GLU A 34 -4.78 -10.50 -9.37
CA GLU A 34 -5.21 -9.12 -9.67
C GLU A 34 -5.70 -8.42 -8.42
N LEU A 35 -6.50 -9.12 -7.60
CA LEU A 35 -6.95 -8.59 -6.32
C LEU A 35 -5.76 -8.32 -5.39
N GLU A 36 -4.77 -9.21 -5.36
CA GLU A 36 -3.54 -9.02 -4.58
C GLU A 36 -2.72 -7.83 -5.08
N ALA A 37 -2.60 -7.65 -6.40
CA ALA A 37 -1.92 -6.50 -6.98
C ALA A 37 -2.65 -5.19 -6.64
N ILE A 38 -3.98 -5.17 -6.71
CA ILE A 38 -4.80 -3.99 -6.34
C ILE A 38 -4.65 -3.67 -4.86
N ALA A 39 -4.74 -4.68 -3.99
CA ALA A 39 -4.54 -4.52 -2.55
C ALA A 39 -3.13 -3.97 -2.24
N ALA A 40 -2.12 -4.47 -2.95
CA ALA A 40 -0.74 -4.00 -2.81
C ALA A 40 -0.58 -2.53 -3.19
N VAL A 41 -1.10 -2.12 -4.35
CA VAL A 41 -1.08 -0.72 -4.82
C VAL A 41 -1.76 0.18 -3.78
N HIS A 42 -2.96 -0.21 -3.33
CA HIS A 42 -3.72 0.57 -2.38
C HIS A 42 -2.98 0.73 -1.04
N GLU A 43 -2.52 -0.38 -0.45
CA GLU A 43 -1.93 -0.38 0.88
C GLU A 43 -0.56 0.26 0.95
N LEU A 44 0.28 0.13 -0.08
CA LEU A 44 1.66 0.62 -0.03
C LEU A 44 1.86 1.99 -0.64
N SER A 45 0.86 2.55 -1.33
CA SER A 45 0.91 3.88 -1.95
C SER A 45 1.43 5.00 -1.03
N PHE A 46 1.22 4.90 0.29
CA PHE A 46 1.68 5.93 1.24
C PHE A 46 3.19 5.88 1.55
N ALA A 47 3.86 4.77 1.25
CA ALA A 47 5.22 4.46 1.68
C ALA A 47 6.21 4.32 0.52
N VAL A 48 5.83 4.77 -0.68
CA VAL A 48 6.60 4.75 -1.92
C VAL A 48 6.42 6.08 -2.65
N ALA A 49 7.30 6.40 -3.61
CA ALA A 49 7.10 7.55 -4.48
C ALA A 49 5.97 7.29 -5.50
N SER A 50 5.93 6.08 -6.06
CA SER A 50 4.81 5.60 -6.87
C SER A 50 4.71 4.07 -6.86
N ILE A 51 3.50 3.55 -7.09
CA ILE A 51 3.23 2.13 -7.30
C ILE A 51 2.03 1.98 -8.23
N SER A 52 2.13 1.09 -9.22
CA SER A 52 1.04 0.80 -10.15
C SER A 52 1.23 -0.58 -10.81
N VAL A 53 0.13 -1.19 -11.24
CA VAL A 53 0.20 -2.33 -12.17
C VAL A 53 0.79 -1.84 -13.50
N SER A 54 1.69 -2.61 -14.11
CA SER A 54 2.25 -2.28 -15.42
C SER A 54 1.18 -2.40 -16.51
N GLU A 55 1.08 -1.38 -17.36
CA GLU A 55 0.22 -1.39 -18.56
C GLU A 55 0.94 -1.91 -19.80
N MET A 56 2.28 -2.03 -19.72
CA MET A 56 3.15 -2.35 -20.85
C MET A 56 3.55 -3.83 -20.89
N LEU A 57 3.46 -4.52 -19.76
CA LEU A 57 3.89 -5.92 -19.60
C LEU A 57 2.71 -6.88 -19.52
N PRO A 58 2.92 -8.19 -19.81
CA PRO A 58 1.85 -9.18 -19.81
C PRO A 58 1.11 -9.26 -18.46
N ARG A 59 -0.22 -9.24 -18.53
CA ARG A 59 -1.11 -9.45 -17.38
C ARG A 59 -1.96 -10.69 -17.65
N THR A 60 -1.81 -11.69 -16.79
CA THR A 60 -2.51 -12.99 -16.89
C THR A 60 -2.96 -13.45 -15.50
N SER A 61 -3.76 -14.52 -15.45
CA SER A 61 -4.20 -15.08 -14.17
C SER A 61 -3.08 -15.61 -13.27
N GLU A 62 -1.90 -15.91 -13.83
CA GLU A 62 -0.76 -16.51 -13.13
C GLU A 62 0.40 -15.54 -12.89
N LEU A 63 0.38 -14.40 -13.57
CA LEU A 63 1.50 -13.47 -13.64
C LEU A 63 1.01 -12.05 -13.87
N ILE A 64 1.41 -11.16 -12.97
CA ILE A 64 1.15 -9.73 -13.05
C ILE A 64 2.44 -8.98 -12.79
N PHE A 65 2.69 -7.92 -13.56
CA PHE A 65 3.80 -7.02 -13.29
C PHE A 65 3.33 -5.76 -12.58
N VAL A 66 4.08 -5.34 -11.57
CA VAL A 66 3.83 -4.15 -10.77
C VAL A 66 5.10 -3.30 -10.77
N ASN A 67 4.96 -2.03 -11.10
CA ASN A 67 6.04 -1.06 -10.99
C ASN A 67 5.99 -0.39 -9.62
N VAL A 68 7.15 -0.24 -8.99
CA VAL A 68 7.32 0.50 -7.75
C VAL A 68 8.50 1.45 -7.93
N THR A 69 8.30 2.73 -7.61
CA THR A 69 9.39 3.66 -7.36
C THR A 69 9.45 3.92 -5.87
N THR A 70 10.56 3.55 -5.23
CA THR A 70 10.72 3.70 -3.78
C THR A 70 10.81 5.18 -3.38
N VAL A 71 10.76 5.48 -2.09
CA VAL A 71 10.91 6.88 -1.60
C VAL A 71 12.30 7.45 -1.86
N GLU A 72 13.27 6.59 -2.17
CA GLU A 72 14.62 6.94 -2.62
C GLU A 72 14.69 7.19 -4.14
N GLU A 73 13.55 7.26 -4.83
CA GLU A 73 13.44 7.46 -6.29
C GLU A 73 14.06 6.33 -7.12
N GLN A 74 14.20 5.13 -6.53
CA GLN A 74 14.71 3.96 -7.24
C GLN A 74 13.54 3.18 -7.86
N PRO A 75 13.47 3.06 -9.20
CA PRO A 75 12.45 2.25 -9.87
C PRO A 75 12.78 0.77 -9.82
N TYR A 76 11.73 -0.04 -9.72
CA TYR A 76 11.72 -1.48 -9.83
C TYR A 76 10.51 -1.93 -10.63
N CYS A 77 10.70 -2.96 -11.46
CA CYS A 77 9.61 -3.78 -11.94
C CYS A 77 9.60 -5.08 -11.15
N LEU A 78 8.44 -5.45 -10.65
CA LEU A 78 8.19 -6.63 -9.86
C LEU A 78 7.27 -7.56 -10.65
N GLU A 79 7.47 -8.86 -10.51
CA GLU A 79 6.45 -9.84 -10.86
C GLU A 79 5.77 -10.37 -9.60
N LEU A 80 4.47 -10.59 -9.74
CA LEU A 80 3.61 -11.28 -8.79
C LEU A 80 3.13 -12.56 -9.44
N THR A 81 3.35 -13.68 -8.74
CA THR A 81 2.85 -15.01 -9.10
C THR A 81 2.34 -15.72 -7.85
N HIS A 82 1.77 -16.92 -8.00
CA HIS A 82 1.45 -17.79 -6.86
C HIS A 82 2.67 -18.20 -6.00
N LYS A 83 3.91 -18.02 -6.48
CA LYS A 83 5.13 -18.23 -5.67
C LYS A 83 5.44 -17.04 -4.75
N GLY A 84 4.81 -15.89 -4.98
CA GLY A 84 5.07 -14.63 -4.29
C GLY A 84 5.63 -13.57 -5.24
N TRP A 85 6.42 -12.66 -4.66
CA TRP A 85 6.91 -11.44 -5.30
C TRP A 85 8.38 -11.55 -5.68
N ARG A 86 8.79 -11.08 -6.85
CA ARG A 86 10.19 -11.08 -7.27
C ARG A 86 10.52 -9.80 -8.04
N ILE A 87 11.75 -9.31 -7.88
CA ILE A 87 12.27 -8.22 -8.70
C ILE A 87 12.63 -8.75 -10.07
N THR A 88 12.12 -8.15 -11.14
CA THR A 88 12.44 -8.52 -12.51
C THR A 88 13.38 -7.53 -13.17
N SER A 89 13.32 -6.26 -12.80
CA SER A 89 14.25 -5.24 -13.30
C SER A 89 14.39 -4.05 -12.34
N LEU A 90 15.46 -3.28 -12.51
CA LEU A 90 15.71 -1.99 -11.85
C LEU A 90 15.17 -0.81 -12.67
N ARG A 91 14.23 -1.09 -13.58
CA ARG A 91 13.55 -0.11 -14.43
C ARG A 91 12.07 -0.46 -14.46
N SER A 92 11.22 0.56 -14.48
CA SER A 92 9.78 0.36 -14.70
C SER A 92 9.52 -0.26 -16.06
N ASP A 93 8.46 -1.06 -16.15
CA ASP A 93 8.00 -1.68 -17.41
C ASP A 93 9.07 -2.51 -18.14
N CYS A 94 9.98 -3.10 -17.37
CA CYS A 94 11.06 -3.91 -17.87
C CYS A 94 11.13 -5.24 -17.11
N MET A 95 11.22 -6.36 -17.81
CA MET A 95 11.42 -7.68 -17.20
C MET A 95 12.86 -8.21 -17.34
N ILE A 96 13.79 -7.35 -17.80
CA ILE A 96 15.18 -7.71 -18.02
C ILE A 96 15.96 -7.43 -16.73
N GLY A 97 16.32 -8.51 -16.04
CA GLY A 97 17.19 -8.48 -14.87
C GLY A 97 18.66 -8.25 -15.26
N ASP A 98 19.49 -8.02 -14.26
CA ASP A 98 20.94 -7.88 -14.41
C ASP A 98 21.64 -9.15 -13.93
N PHE A 99 22.30 -9.86 -14.86
CA PHE A 99 22.98 -11.12 -14.61
C PHE A 99 24.16 -11.00 -13.63
N THR A 100 24.70 -9.79 -13.43
CA THR A 100 25.77 -9.56 -12.44
C THR A 100 25.26 -9.66 -10.99
N ARG A 101 23.94 -9.52 -10.79
CA ARG A 101 23.28 -9.57 -9.47
C ARG A 101 22.19 -10.64 -9.45
N LEU A 102 22.52 -11.85 -9.93
CA LEU A 102 21.57 -12.95 -10.12
C LEU A 102 20.70 -13.24 -8.88
N GLU A 103 21.26 -13.22 -7.69
CA GLU A 103 20.52 -13.48 -6.44
C GLU A 103 19.35 -12.50 -6.22
N LEU A 104 19.51 -11.24 -6.66
CA LEU A 104 18.46 -10.23 -6.53
C LEU A 104 17.25 -10.55 -7.41
N PHE A 105 17.50 -10.98 -8.66
CA PHE A 105 16.45 -11.18 -9.66
C PHE A 105 15.84 -12.59 -9.67
N THR A 106 16.40 -13.51 -8.89
CA THR A 106 15.91 -14.90 -8.78
C THR A 106 15.19 -15.17 -7.46
N ARG A 107 15.35 -14.31 -6.47
CA ARG A 107 14.75 -14.47 -5.14
C ARG A 107 13.28 -14.06 -5.11
N TYR A 108 12.43 -15.02 -4.75
CA TYR A 108 11.05 -14.75 -4.39
C TYR A 108 10.93 -14.36 -2.91
N TYR A 109 10.03 -13.42 -2.65
CA TYR A 109 9.64 -12.97 -1.33
C TYR A 109 8.20 -13.40 -1.08
N ASP A 110 7.95 -13.84 0.15
CA ASP A 110 6.62 -14.34 0.51
C ASP A 110 5.55 -13.25 0.54
N SER A 111 5.95 -12.01 0.83
CA SER A 111 5.09 -10.84 0.86
C SER A 111 5.80 -9.63 0.28
N LEU A 112 5.02 -8.70 -0.26
CA LEU A 112 5.55 -7.43 -0.74
C LEU A 112 6.20 -6.61 0.39
N TYR A 113 5.72 -6.74 1.64
CA TYR A 113 6.34 -6.07 2.78
C TYR A 113 7.78 -6.53 3.03
N SER A 114 8.05 -7.84 2.93
CA SER A 114 9.41 -8.37 3.09
C SER A 114 10.34 -7.94 1.95
N LEU A 115 9.80 -7.85 0.73
CA LEU A 115 10.53 -7.30 -0.41
C LEU A 115 10.87 -5.82 -0.18
N MET A 116 9.88 -5.01 0.23
CA MET A 116 10.06 -3.58 0.51
C MET A 116 11.05 -3.31 1.64
N ASP A 117 11.07 -4.13 2.70
CA ASP A 117 12.06 -4.05 3.79
C ASP A 117 13.50 -4.26 3.28
N THR A 118 13.66 -4.99 2.17
CA THR A 118 14.96 -5.24 1.53
C THR A 118 15.37 -4.13 0.56
N ILE A 119 14.42 -3.56 -0.20
CA ILE A 119 14.75 -2.63 -1.30
C ILE A 119 14.59 -1.14 -0.96
N SER A 120 13.88 -0.79 0.12
CA SER A 120 13.62 0.60 0.48
C SER A 120 13.83 0.82 1.98
N PRO A 121 14.99 1.35 2.40
CA PRO A 121 15.24 1.73 3.78
C PRO A 121 14.18 2.70 4.34
N GLY A 122 13.75 3.69 3.55
CA GLY A 122 12.78 4.71 3.92
C GLY A 122 11.34 4.18 4.02
N TYR A 123 11.04 3.03 3.41
CA TYR A 123 9.75 2.35 3.60
C TYR A 123 9.48 2.06 5.09
N ARG A 124 10.50 1.58 5.82
CA ARG A 124 10.36 1.25 7.26
C ARG A 124 10.01 2.47 8.10
N GLU A 125 10.63 3.61 7.79
CA GLU A 125 10.39 4.87 8.49
C GLU A 125 8.94 5.32 8.26
N ARG A 126 8.50 5.36 7.00
CA ARG A 126 7.11 5.74 6.65
C ARG A 126 6.08 4.79 7.24
N PHE A 127 6.36 3.49 7.25
CA PHE A 127 5.48 2.50 7.87
C PHE A 127 5.36 2.72 9.37
N SER A 128 6.48 2.94 10.05
CA SER A 128 6.52 3.23 11.49
C SER A 128 5.77 4.52 11.84
N GLU A 129 5.93 5.58 11.04
CA GLU A 129 5.19 6.83 11.19
C GLU A 129 3.67 6.61 11.04
N LYS A 130 3.25 5.84 10.02
CA LYS A 130 1.83 5.53 9.80
C LYS A 130 1.23 4.77 10.98
N LEU A 131 1.96 3.79 11.52
CA LEU A 131 1.55 3.04 12.71
C LEU A 131 1.45 3.96 13.93
N ALA A 132 2.45 4.79 14.19
CA ALA A 132 2.45 5.73 15.30
C ALA A 132 1.27 6.71 15.22
N LEU A 133 0.94 7.19 14.00
CA LEU A 133 -0.23 8.03 13.77
C LEU A 133 -1.54 7.27 14.07
N ARG A 134 -1.69 6.04 13.59
CA ARG A 134 -2.88 5.22 13.86
C ARG A 134 -3.06 4.94 15.36
N LEU A 135 -1.97 4.61 16.07
CA LEU A 135 -2.01 4.41 17.53
C LEU A 135 -2.45 5.66 18.27
N LYS A 136 -1.89 6.83 17.91
CA LYS A 136 -2.31 8.12 18.48
C LYS A 136 -3.79 8.41 18.21
N MET A 137 -4.29 8.11 17.01
CA MET A 137 -5.71 8.29 16.68
C MET A 137 -6.62 7.40 17.54
N LEU A 138 -6.21 6.16 17.81
CA LEU A 138 -6.95 5.24 18.68
C LEU A 138 -6.93 5.71 20.14
N GLU A 139 -5.79 6.20 20.62
CA GLU A 139 -5.65 6.74 21.98
C GLU A 139 -6.53 7.97 22.18
N VAL A 140 -6.55 8.90 21.22
CA VAL A 140 -7.43 10.08 21.23
C VAL A 140 -8.91 9.67 21.18
N ARG A 141 -9.26 8.70 20.32
CA ARG A 141 -10.63 8.15 20.25
C ARG A 141 -11.10 7.60 21.59
N ASN A 142 -10.19 7.03 22.38
CA ASN A 142 -10.50 6.45 23.69
C ASN A 142 -10.57 7.52 24.82
N LYS A 143 -9.86 8.64 24.68
CA LYS A 143 -9.74 9.69 25.72
C LYS A 143 -10.70 10.88 25.55
N SER A 144 -11.23 11.12 24.36
CA SER A 144 -12.08 12.28 24.09
C SER A 144 -13.02 12.04 22.93
N GLY A 145 -14.30 12.36 23.10
CA GLY A 145 -15.30 12.43 22.01
C GLY A 145 -15.04 13.53 20.96
N LEU A 146 -13.79 13.97 20.79
CA LEU A 146 -13.31 14.98 19.85
C LEU A 146 -12.10 14.41 19.10
N THR A 147 -12.15 14.35 17.76
CA THR A 147 -11.11 13.74 16.92
C THR A 147 -10.54 14.77 15.94
N TYR A 148 -9.27 15.13 16.08
CA TYR A 148 -8.55 15.95 15.09
C TYR A 148 -7.86 15.04 14.05
N VAL A 149 -7.96 15.36 12.74
CA VAL A 149 -7.37 14.55 11.66
C VAL A 149 -6.40 15.39 10.83
N TYR A 150 -5.11 15.08 10.91
CA TYR A 150 -4.10 15.70 10.06
C TYR A 150 -4.03 14.95 8.72
N LEU A 151 -4.26 15.65 7.60
CA LEU A 151 -4.11 15.11 6.24
C LEU A 151 -2.81 15.65 5.62
N GLN A 152 -1.86 14.76 5.34
CA GLN A 152 -0.66 15.11 4.59
C GLN A 152 -0.89 14.79 3.11
N CYS A 153 -0.98 15.82 2.27
CA CYS A 153 -1.04 15.71 0.82
C CYS A 153 0.35 16.04 0.25
N SER A 154 0.79 15.31 -0.78
CA SER A 154 2.18 15.15 -1.24
C SER A 154 2.97 16.42 -1.58
N ARG A 155 2.42 17.63 -1.46
CA ARG A 155 3.17 18.90 -1.58
C ARG A 155 2.81 20.01 -0.58
N ARG A 156 1.86 19.83 0.35
CA ARG A 156 1.55 20.77 1.45
C ARG A 156 0.94 20.06 2.66
N ARG A 157 1.42 20.37 3.88
CA ARG A 157 0.76 19.95 5.13
C ARG A 157 -0.52 20.76 5.32
N LEU A 158 -1.68 20.14 5.11
CA LEU A 158 -2.98 20.73 5.42
C LEU A 158 -3.39 20.27 6.83
N ARG A 159 -3.67 21.21 7.73
CA ARG A 159 -4.25 20.90 9.05
C ARG A 159 -5.76 20.99 8.94
N LEU A 160 -6.44 19.83 8.91
CA LEU A 160 -7.89 19.79 9.07
C LEU A 160 -8.20 19.61 10.56
N ALA A 161 -8.85 20.59 11.18
CA ALA A 161 -9.42 20.40 12.51
C ALA A 161 -10.88 19.97 12.33
N VAL A 162 -11.20 18.72 12.64
CA VAL A 162 -12.59 18.26 12.72
C VAL A 162 -13.01 18.33 14.18
N ALA A 163 -13.99 19.17 14.51
CA ALA A 163 -14.56 19.23 15.86
C ALA A 163 -15.91 18.50 15.85
N CYS A 164 -16.02 17.38 16.58
CA CYS A 164 -17.31 16.74 16.86
C CYS A 164 -17.80 17.21 18.23
N THR A 165 -18.76 18.14 18.28
CA THR A 165 -19.43 18.47 19.54
C THR A 165 -20.57 17.47 19.80
N PRO A 166 -20.62 16.82 20.97
CA PRO A 166 -21.70 15.90 21.31
C PRO A 166 -22.93 16.71 21.77
N SER A 167 -23.63 17.33 20.83
CA SER A 167 -24.98 17.84 21.09
C SER A 167 -25.80 17.79 19.81
N GLN A 168 -26.77 16.87 19.80
CA GLN A 168 -27.92 16.85 18.88
C GLN A 168 -27.58 16.57 17.41
N GLY A 169 -27.40 15.30 17.05
CA GLY A 169 -27.81 14.72 15.76
C GLY A 169 -27.25 15.28 14.45
N SER A 170 -26.29 16.21 14.46
CA SER A 170 -25.75 16.85 13.26
C SER A 170 -24.22 16.80 13.25
N LEU A 171 -23.65 16.18 12.22
CA LEU A 171 -22.23 16.23 11.91
C LEU A 171 -21.94 17.55 11.22
N SER A 172 -21.21 18.46 11.85
CA SER A 172 -20.69 19.66 11.19
C SER A 172 -19.18 19.53 10.97
N VAL A 173 -18.74 19.61 9.72
CA VAL A 173 -17.33 19.69 9.35
C VAL A 173 -17.00 21.16 9.16
N SER A 174 -16.16 21.72 10.03
CA SER A 174 -15.65 23.09 9.88
C SER A 174 -14.20 23.03 9.42
N VAL A 175 -13.92 23.54 8.22
CA VAL A 175 -12.53 23.74 7.76
C VAL A 175 -12.03 25.01 8.46
N LEU A 176 -11.14 24.86 9.45
CA LEU A 176 -10.42 26.00 10.01
C LEU A 176 -9.32 26.43 9.03
N ASP A 177 -9.68 27.30 8.10
CA ASP A 177 -8.72 27.98 7.23
C ASP A 177 -8.05 29.12 8.01
N LYS A 178 -7.13 28.77 8.91
CA LYS A 178 -6.16 29.73 9.45
C LYS A 178 -4.77 29.21 9.15
N MET A 179 -4.20 29.75 8.07
CA MET A 179 -2.77 29.77 7.83
C MET A 179 -2.07 30.41 9.04
N LEU A 180 -1.60 29.59 9.99
CA LEU A 180 -0.48 29.98 10.82
C LEU A 180 0.79 29.63 10.05
N SER A 181 1.33 30.63 9.35
CA SER A 181 2.72 30.64 8.91
C SER A 181 3.60 30.50 10.14
N ILE A 182 4.22 29.34 10.30
CA ILE A 182 5.36 29.17 11.22
C ILE A 182 6.60 29.40 10.34
N PRO A 183 7.45 30.40 10.62
CA PRO A 183 8.69 30.58 9.87
C PRO A 183 9.63 29.39 10.11
N LEU A 184 10.47 29.14 9.10
CA LEU A 184 11.44 28.05 8.98
C LEU A 184 12.26 27.80 10.26
#